data_AF-A0A1T4K9N3-F1
#
_entry.id   AF-A0A1T4K9N3-F1
#
_cell.length_a   1.000
_cell.length_b   1.000
_cell.length_c   1.000
_cell.angle_alpha   90.00
_cell.angle_beta   90.00
_cell.angle_gamma   90.00
#
_symmetry.space_group_name_H-M   'P 1'
#
loop_
_entity.id
_entity.type
_entity.pdbx_description
1 polymer ?
#
loop_
_entity_poly.entity_id
_entity_poly.type
_entity_poly.pdbx_seq_one_letter_code
_entity_poly.pdbx_strand_id
1 'polypeptide(L)'
;MSSDIVYENQDDAGAENPFYRAVKTYVLRKGRMTAAQERDYNELSPVWCIPFENKKINFVDIFGNTNPVVVEIGFGMGTATAEIAGRNPDINYIGIEVHTPGVGRLLGEIRKRDLKNLFIIEHDALEVLECMIVDGSISGFHIFFPDPWQKKRHHKRRLVQRPHTDLIAKKLAPSGYLYFVTDWYEYAEFALSQLTDTPCLHNKYESFAESQSWRPETKFERRGLNEDRPITELYFLKDE
;
A
#
# COMPACT_ATOMS: atom_id res chain seq x y z
N MET A 1 40.18 16.13 47.60
CA MET A 1 39.91 14.81 48.21
C MET A 1 38.40 14.61 48.11
N SER A 2 37.92 14.20 46.93
CA SER A 2 37.57 12.82 46.57
C SER A 2 36.50 12.22 47.48
N SER A 3 35.30 12.09 46.94
CA SER A 3 34.57 10.81 46.97
C SER A 3 33.61 10.79 45.79
N ASP A 4 34.00 10.04 44.76
CA ASP A 4 33.21 9.71 43.59
C ASP A 4 32.11 8.73 43.99
N ILE A 5 30.86 9.03 43.64
CA ILE A 5 29.78 8.04 43.65
C ILE A 5 29.71 7.48 42.24
N VAL A 6 30.13 6.23 42.13
CA VAL A 6 29.99 5.37 40.95
C VAL A 6 28.51 4.97 40.86
N TYR A 7 27.85 5.33 39.76
CA TYR A 7 26.63 4.65 39.35
C TYR A 7 27.01 3.66 38.25
N GLU A 8 26.92 2.38 38.57
CA GLU A 8 27.01 1.27 37.64
C GLU A 8 25.91 1.41 36.57
N ASN A 9 26.31 1.48 35.31
CA ASN A 9 25.41 1.28 34.19
C ASN A 9 25.05 -0.22 34.17
N GLN A 10 23.81 -0.53 34.50
CA GLN A 10 23.23 -1.81 34.12
C GLN A 10 23.05 -1.82 32.61
N ASP A 11 23.87 -2.65 31.96
CA ASP A 11 23.73 -3.05 30.57
C ASP A 11 22.32 -3.59 30.34
N ASP A 12 21.46 -2.78 29.72
CA ASP A 12 20.18 -3.24 29.19
C ASP A 12 20.45 -3.92 27.85
N ALA A 13 20.14 -5.21 27.82
CA ALA A 13 20.42 -6.11 26.73
C ALA A 13 19.81 -5.57 25.43
N GLY A 14 20.68 -5.33 24.45
CA GLY A 14 20.28 -4.98 23.09
C GLY A 14 19.37 -6.05 22.50
N ALA A 15 18.07 -5.79 22.52
CA ALA A 15 17.15 -6.37 21.55
C ALA A 15 17.49 -5.73 20.20
N GLU A 16 18.35 -6.40 19.42
CA GLU A 16 18.61 -6.04 18.04
C GLU A 16 17.30 -6.05 17.26
N ASN A 17 16.75 -4.86 17.04
CA ASN A 17 15.65 -4.67 16.10
C ASN A 17 16.22 -4.89 14.68
N PRO A 18 15.79 -5.93 13.94
CA PRO A 18 16.34 -6.26 12.62
C PRO A 18 16.06 -5.19 11.56
N PHE A 19 15.26 -4.17 11.87
CA PHE A 19 14.90 -3.08 10.96
C PHE A 19 15.91 -1.93 10.92
N TYR A 20 17.12 -2.06 11.50
CA TYR A 20 18.19 -1.08 11.30
C TYR A 20 18.64 -1.04 9.82
N ARG A 21 17.99 -0.13 9.07
CA ARG A 21 18.25 0.37 7.70
C ARG A 21 17.92 -0.58 6.53
N ALA A 22 16.73 -1.16 6.52
CA ALA A 22 16.14 -1.62 5.26
C ALA A 22 15.98 -0.44 4.28
N VAL A 23 16.25 -0.68 2.99
CA VAL A 23 16.12 0.33 1.94
C VAL A 23 14.64 0.62 1.72
N LYS A 24 14.16 1.77 2.21
CA LYS A 24 12.75 2.20 2.05
C LYS A 24 12.36 2.32 0.58
N THR A 25 11.15 1.86 0.29
CA THR A 25 10.52 1.88 -1.05
C THR A 25 9.89 3.22 -1.42
N TYR A 26 9.75 4.12 -0.43
CA TYR A 26 9.13 5.43 -0.56
C TYR A 26 10.08 6.56 -0.12
N VAL A 27 9.67 7.80 -0.42
CA VAL A 27 10.25 9.02 0.15
C VAL A 27 9.16 9.86 0.79
N LEU A 28 9.33 10.21 2.07
CA LEU A 28 8.50 11.22 2.70
C LEU A 28 8.87 12.60 2.16
N ARG A 29 8.00 13.17 1.33
CA ARG A 29 8.07 14.60 1.01
C ARG A 29 7.35 15.34 2.12
N LYS A 30 7.97 16.39 2.68
CA LYS A 30 7.27 17.30 3.59
C LYS A 30 6.19 18.05 2.79
N GLY A 31 4.95 17.55 2.84
CA GLY A 31 3.78 18.23 2.29
C GLY A 31 3.08 19.03 3.38
N ARG A 32 2.63 20.25 3.06
CA ARG A 32 1.70 20.98 3.92
C ARG A 32 0.29 20.43 3.67
N MET A 33 -0.42 20.13 4.74
CA MET A 33 -1.85 19.83 4.66
C MET A 33 -2.64 21.12 4.46
N THR A 34 -3.69 21.06 3.66
CA THR A 34 -4.71 22.11 3.65
C THR A 34 -5.51 22.07 4.96
N ALA A 35 -6.13 23.18 5.35
CA ALA A 35 -6.97 23.24 6.56
C ALA A 35 -8.08 22.18 6.56
N ALA A 36 -8.63 21.84 5.38
CA ALA A 36 -9.62 20.78 5.25
C ALA A 36 -9.02 19.40 5.54
N GLN A 37 -7.86 19.07 4.97
CA GLN A 37 -7.17 17.80 5.23
C GLN A 37 -6.78 17.66 6.70
N GLU A 38 -6.29 18.73 7.33
CA GLU A 38 -5.88 18.72 8.73
C GLU A 38 -7.08 18.50 9.67
N ARG A 39 -8.18 19.22 9.43
CA ARG A 39 -9.44 18.99 10.15
C ARG A 39 -9.92 17.54 9.98
N ASP A 40 -10.00 17.06 8.74
CA ASP A 40 -10.50 15.72 8.45
C ASP A 40 -9.60 14.65 9.08
N TYR A 41 -8.28 14.85 9.08
CA TYR A 41 -7.35 13.96 9.76
C TYR A 41 -7.58 13.92 11.27
N ASN A 42 -7.62 15.07 11.93
CA ASN A 42 -7.79 15.16 13.38
C ASN A 42 -9.13 14.57 13.85
N GLU A 43 -10.20 14.78 13.08
CA GLU A 43 -11.54 14.31 13.45
C GLU A 43 -11.80 12.84 13.10
N LEU A 44 -11.23 12.33 12.01
CA LEU A 44 -11.60 11.02 11.46
C LEU A 44 -10.56 9.93 11.68
N SER A 45 -9.28 10.27 11.83
CA SER A 45 -8.25 9.26 12.04
C SER A 45 -8.51 8.35 13.26
N PRO A 46 -9.09 8.80 14.40
CA PRO A 46 -9.36 7.91 15.53
C PRO A 46 -10.40 6.82 15.23
N VAL A 47 -11.18 6.97 14.15
CA VAL A 47 -12.26 6.04 13.77
C VAL A 47 -11.87 5.21 12.55
N TRP A 48 -11.25 5.84 11.55
CA TRP A 48 -11.03 5.23 10.23
C TRP A 48 -9.58 4.82 9.99
N CYS A 49 -8.63 5.25 10.83
CA CYS A 49 -7.26 4.77 10.77
C CYS A 49 -7.07 3.63 11.80
N ILE A 50 -6.62 2.48 11.31
CA ILE A 50 -6.20 1.37 12.14
C ILE A 50 -4.73 1.65 12.53
N PRO A 51 -4.42 1.78 13.84
CA PRO A 51 -3.06 2.01 14.28
C PRO A 51 -2.17 0.82 13.93
N PHE A 52 -0.93 1.08 13.53
CA PHE A 52 0.05 0.02 13.34
C PHE A 52 0.40 -0.61 14.69
N GLU A 53 0.31 -1.94 14.74
CA GLU A 53 0.71 -2.75 15.88
C GLU A 53 1.43 -3.99 15.37
N ASN A 54 2.38 -4.54 16.15
CA ASN A 54 3.01 -5.81 15.83
C ASN A 54 2.09 -6.99 16.19
N LYS A 55 0.88 -7.00 15.61
CA LYS A 55 -0.19 -7.95 15.90
C LYS A 55 -1.08 -8.13 14.67
N LYS A 56 -1.50 -9.39 14.43
CA LYS A 56 -2.46 -9.70 13.38
C LYS A 56 -3.82 -9.06 13.63
N ILE A 57 -4.36 -8.40 12.62
CA ILE A 57 -5.71 -7.81 12.65
C ILE A 57 -6.76 -8.83 12.20
N ASN A 58 -7.96 -8.69 12.74
CA ASN A 58 -9.14 -9.46 12.35
C ASN A 58 -10.07 -8.57 11.53
N PHE A 59 -10.26 -8.90 10.25
CA PHE A 59 -11.11 -8.10 9.37
C PHE A 59 -12.59 -8.10 9.78
N VAL A 60 -13.08 -9.18 10.41
CA VAL A 60 -14.45 -9.23 10.90
C VAL A 60 -14.68 -8.20 12.00
N ASP A 61 -13.69 -8.01 12.88
CA ASP A 61 -13.78 -7.02 13.97
C ASP A 61 -13.71 -5.58 13.44
N ILE A 62 -13.01 -5.36 12.32
CA ILE A 62 -12.88 -4.05 11.67
C ILE A 62 -14.14 -3.68 10.87
N PHE A 63 -14.58 -4.58 9.99
CA PHE A 63 -15.64 -4.30 9.02
C PHE A 63 -17.03 -4.77 9.48
N GLY A 64 -17.11 -5.61 10.52
CA GLY A 64 -18.36 -6.18 11.02
C GLY A 64 -19.00 -7.21 10.09
N ASN A 65 -18.24 -7.73 9.11
CA ASN A 65 -18.72 -8.68 8.10
C ASN A 65 -17.56 -9.57 7.59
N THR A 66 -17.88 -10.49 6.67
CA THR A 66 -16.91 -11.43 6.06
C THR A 66 -16.70 -11.17 4.56
N ASN A 67 -16.95 -9.95 4.09
CA ASN A 67 -16.77 -9.60 2.69
C ASN A 67 -15.29 -9.70 2.29
N PRO A 68 -15.00 -9.97 1.00
CA PRO A 68 -13.64 -9.97 0.47
C PRO A 68 -12.88 -8.69 0.83
N VAL A 69 -11.59 -8.82 1.15
CA VAL A 69 -10.74 -7.68 1.51
C VAL A 69 -9.73 -7.40 0.41
N VAL A 70 -9.69 -6.16 -0.07
CA VAL A 70 -8.72 -5.65 -1.04
C VAL A 70 -7.82 -4.62 -0.37
N VAL A 71 -6.52 -4.69 -0.64
CA VAL A 71 -5.54 -3.74 -0.13
C VAL A 71 -5.02 -2.87 -1.26
N GLU A 72 -5.04 -1.55 -1.09
CA GLU A 72 -4.30 -0.63 -1.95
C GLU A 72 -3.02 -0.17 -1.26
N ILE A 73 -1.86 -0.41 -1.89
CA ILE A 73 -0.55 0.01 -1.39
C ILE A 73 -0.15 1.34 -2.04
N GLY A 74 0.04 2.37 -1.21
CA GLY A 74 0.47 3.69 -1.66
C GLY A 74 -0.64 4.44 -2.41
N PHE A 75 -1.81 4.58 -1.80
CA PHE A 75 -2.97 5.19 -2.44
C PHE A 75 -2.80 6.69 -2.77
N GLY A 76 -1.73 7.33 -2.28
CA GLY A 76 -1.43 8.73 -2.54
C GLY A 76 -2.54 9.64 -2.02
N MET A 77 -3.31 10.26 -2.92
CA MET A 77 -4.44 11.14 -2.55
C MET A 77 -5.77 10.40 -2.36
N GLY A 78 -5.81 9.09 -2.63
CA GLY A 78 -6.95 8.20 -2.32
C GLY A 78 -8.24 8.44 -3.13
N THR A 79 -8.22 9.31 -4.14
CA THR A 79 -9.44 9.60 -4.93
C THR A 79 -9.94 8.38 -5.70
N ALA A 80 -9.02 7.62 -6.29
CA ALA A 80 -9.35 6.37 -6.97
C ALA A 80 -9.84 5.30 -5.98
N THR A 81 -9.12 5.13 -4.86
CA THR A 81 -9.49 4.23 -3.75
C THR A 81 -10.92 4.46 -3.28
N ALA A 82 -11.28 5.71 -2.96
CA ALA A 82 -12.61 6.05 -2.48
C ALA A 82 -13.70 5.85 -3.53
N GLU A 83 -13.38 6.03 -4.81
CA GLU A 83 -14.32 5.79 -5.91
C GLU A 83 -14.53 4.30 -6.17
N ILE A 84 -13.46 3.50 -6.16
CA ILE A 84 -13.53 2.04 -6.26
C ILE A 84 -14.34 1.49 -5.08
N ALA A 85 -14.03 1.89 -3.85
CA ALA A 85 -14.75 1.44 -2.65
C ALA A 85 -16.24 1.82 -2.70
N GLY A 86 -16.56 3.06 -3.11
CA GLY A 86 -17.95 3.52 -3.22
C GLY A 86 -18.76 2.83 -4.32
N ARG A 87 -18.11 2.28 -5.35
CA ARG A 87 -18.76 1.49 -6.41
C ARG A 87 -18.96 0.02 -6.03
N ASN A 88 -18.27 -0.46 -4.99
CA ASN A 88 -18.24 -1.87 -4.58
C ASN A 88 -18.51 -2.00 -3.07
N PRO A 89 -19.74 -1.73 -2.59
CA PRO A 89 -20.06 -1.77 -1.16
C PRO A 89 -19.90 -3.17 -0.54
N ASP A 90 -19.97 -4.22 -1.35
CA ASP A 90 -19.82 -5.62 -0.93
C ASP A 90 -18.35 -6.09 -0.90
N ILE A 91 -17.39 -5.17 -1.07
CA ILE A 91 -15.95 -5.42 -0.93
C ILE A 91 -15.40 -4.48 0.13
N ASN A 92 -14.59 -5.01 1.03
CA ASN A 92 -13.87 -4.26 2.05
C ASN A 92 -12.51 -3.80 1.52
N TYR A 93 -12.10 -2.59 1.87
CA TYR A 93 -10.85 -2.00 1.41
C TYR A 93 -9.99 -1.53 2.58
N ILE A 94 -8.69 -1.79 2.48
CA ILE A 94 -7.66 -1.19 3.34
C ILE A 94 -6.70 -0.40 2.47
N GLY A 95 -6.66 0.91 2.66
CA GLY A 95 -5.64 1.77 2.06
C GLY A 95 -4.41 1.85 2.95
N ILE A 96 -3.21 1.63 2.43
CA ILE A 96 -1.95 1.81 3.15
C ILE A 96 -1.17 2.96 2.53
N GLU A 97 -0.78 3.94 3.33
CA GLU A 97 -0.04 5.13 2.87
C GLU A 97 0.83 5.69 3.99
N VAL A 98 1.99 6.25 3.66
CA VAL A 98 2.93 6.86 4.60
C VAL A 98 2.85 8.39 4.61
N HIS A 99 2.23 8.99 3.59
CA HIS A 99 2.12 10.42 3.40
C HIS A 99 0.83 10.97 4.04
N THR A 100 0.97 11.54 5.23
CA THR A 100 -0.12 12.12 6.05
C THR A 100 -1.10 13.04 5.31
N PRO A 101 -0.66 13.96 4.41
CA PRO A 101 -1.60 14.75 3.61
C PRO A 101 -2.52 13.92 2.70
N GLY A 102 -2.02 12.78 2.21
CA GLY A 102 -2.79 11.79 1.46
C GLY A 102 -3.85 11.13 2.33
N VAL A 103 -3.46 10.69 3.53
CA VAL A 103 -4.38 10.14 4.54
C VAL A 103 -5.50 11.12 4.86
N GLY A 104 -5.18 12.37 5.20
CA GLY A 104 -6.18 13.40 5.47
C GLY A 104 -7.12 13.65 4.27
N ARG A 105 -6.62 13.54 3.03
CA ARG A 105 -7.46 13.68 1.82
C ARG A 105 -8.44 12.53 1.68
N LEU A 106 -7.98 11.29 1.90
CA LEU A 106 -8.82 10.09 1.79
C LEU A 106 -9.87 10.04 2.90
N LEU A 107 -9.52 10.42 4.12
CA LEU A 107 -10.48 10.58 5.23
C LEU A 107 -11.61 11.56 4.84
N GLY A 108 -11.28 12.69 4.22
CA GLY A 108 -12.27 13.61 3.68
C GLY A 108 -13.17 12.99 2.61
N GLU A 109 -12.66 12.12 1.74
CA GLU A 109 -13.46 11.38 0.75
C GLU A 109 -14.36 10.33 1.41
N ILE A 110 -13.87 9.60 2.42
CA ILE A 110 -14.66 8.64 3.22
C ILE A 110 -15.89 9.35 3.79
N ARG A 111 -15.69 10.50 4.45
CA ARG A 111 -16.80 11.29 4.98
C ARG A 111 -17.74 11.79 3.89
N LYS A 112 -17.18 12.38 2.82
CA LYS A 112 -17.98 12.97 1.74
C LYS A 112 -18.88 11.95 1.04
N ARG A 113 -18.41 10.71 0.90
CA ARG A 113 -19.11 9.61 0.22
C ARG A 113 -19.86 8.68 1.17
N ASP A 114 -19.79 8.96 2.48
CA ASP A 114 -20.32 8.12 3.56
C ASP A 114 -19.88 6.64 3.46
N LEU A 115 -18.60 6.41 3.13
CA LEU A 115 -18.06 5.06 2.98
C LEU A 115 -18.01 4.34 4.34
N LYS A 116 -18.36 3.05 4.34
CA LYS A 116 -18.29 2.16 5.51
C LYS A 116 -17.33 0.98 5.32
N ASN A 117 -16.91 0.74 4.08
CA ASN A 117 -16.12 -0.39 3.64
C ASN A 117 -14.66 -0.02 3.34
N LEU A 118 -14.15 1.09 3.88
CA LEU A 118 -12.77 1.53 3.63
C LEU A 118 -12.11 2.05 4.92
N PHE A 119 -11.04 1.39 5.34
CA PHE A 119 -10.17 1.81 6.44
C PHE A 119 -8.76 2.13 5.94
N ILE A 120 -7.99 2.86 6.75
CA ILE A 120 -6.64 3.30 6.42
C ILE A 120 -5.63 2.76 7.44
N ILE A 121 -4.44 2.38 6.99
CA ILE A 121 -3.27 2.19 7.86
C ILE A 121 -2.20 3.17 7.42
N GLU A 122 -1.87 4.14 8.28
CA GLU A 122 -0.80 5.11 8.00
C GLU A 122 0.56 4.54 8.44
N HIS A 123 1.18 3.71 7.60
CA HIS A 123 2.45 3.07 7.91
C HIS A 123 3.18 2.53 6.66
N ASP A 124 4.42 2.07 6.83
CA ASP A 124 5.15 1.30 5.81
C ASP A 124 4.36 0.05 5.45
N ALA A 125 4.00 -0.10 4.17
CA ALA A 125 3.17 -1.20 3.72
C ALA A 125 3.82 -2.57 3.90
N LEU A 126 5.13 -2.70 3.74
CA LEU A 126 5.79 -4.00 3.91
C LEU A 126 5.74 -4.43 5.39
N GLU A 127 5.94 -3.49 6.32
CA GLU A 127 5.81 -3.74 7.75
C GLU A 127 4.36 -4.11 8.13
N VAL A 128 3.35 -3.44 7.55
CA VAL A 128 1.94 -3.78 7.74
C VAL A 128 1.63 -5.19 7.23
N LEU A 129 2.06 -5.54 6.03
CA LEU A 129 1.85 -6.88 5.48
C LEU A 129 2.52 -7.94 6.36
N GLU A 130 3.76 -7.73 6.76
CA GLU A 130 4.53 -8.66 7.57
C GLU A 130 3.91 -8.87 8.96
N CYS A 131 3.61 -7.78 9.67
CA CYS A 131 3.18 -7.81 11.06
C CYS A 131 1.66 -8.01 11.22
N MET A 132 0.83 -7.30 10.45
CA MET A 132 -0.60 -7.19 10.71
C MET A 132 -1.47 -8.07 9.83
N ILE A 133 -1.08 -8.31 8.59
CA ILE A 133 -1.93 -9.07 7.65
C ILE A 133 -1.70 -10.57 7.79
N VAL A 134 -2.79 -11.33 7.91
CA VAL A 134 -2.78 -12.80 7.95
C VAL A 134 -2.46 -13.33 6.55
N ASP A 135 -1.69 -14.41 6.46
CA ASP A 135 -1.38 -15.04 5.17
C ASP A 135 -2.67 -15.60 4.54
N GLY A 136 -2.78 -15.55 3.21
CA GLY A 136 -3.97 -16.09 2.53
C GLY A 136 -5.29 -15.34 2.78
N SER A 137 -5.25 -14.11 3.29
CA SER A 137 -6.46 -13.38 3.73
C SER A 137 -6.89 -12.23 2.82
N ILE A 138 -6.08 -11.86 1.84
CA ILE A 138 -6.35 -10.73 0.94
C ILE A 138 -6.86 -11.24 -0.40
N SER A 139 -8.03 -10.78 -0.83
CA SER A 139 -8.64 -11.15 -2.12
C SER A 139 -8.05 -10.37 -3.30
N GLY A 140 -7.48 -9.19 -3.06
CA GLY A 140 -6.85 -8.41 -4.11
C GLY A 140 -5.85 -7.38 -3.61
N PHE A 141 -4.81 -7.12 -4.40
CA PHE A 141 -3.89 -6.00 -4.21
C PHE A 141 -3.99 -5.01 -5.37
N HIS A 142 -4.11 -3.73 -5.03
CA HIS A 142 -4.00 -2.62 -5.96
C HIS A 142 -2.70 -1.87 -5.71
N ILE A 143 -1.92 -1.64 -6.76
CA ILE A 143 -0.67 -0.87 -6.70
C ILE A 143 -0.66 0.10 -7.89
N PHE A 144 -1.08 1.34 -7.64
CA PHE A 144 -1.23 2.35 -8.69
C PHE A 144 -0.13 3.40 -8.63
N PHE A 145 0.60 3.55 -9.73
CA PHE A 145 1.64 4.56 -9.92
C PHE A 145 2.68 4.63 -8.78
N PRO A 146 3.25 3.49 -8.32
CA PRO A 146 4.29 3.53 -7.30
C PRO A 146 5.55 4.23 -7.83
N ASP A 147 6.35 4.82 -6.93
CA ASP A 147 7.58 5.52 -7.30
C ASP A 147 8.47 4.67 -8.24
N PRO A 148 8.76 5.12 -9.48
CA PRO A 148 9.42 4.28 -10.49
C PRO A 148 10.93 4.14 -10.29
N TRP A 149 11.51 5.02 -9.47
CA TRP A 149 12.93 5.05 -9.16
C TRP A 149 13.83 5.01 -10.41
N GLN A 150 13.59 5.92 -11.36
CA GLN A 150 14.14 5.96 -12.73
C GLN A 150 15.67 5.75 -12.85
N LYS A 151 16.45 6.10 -11.82
CA LYS A 151 17.91 5.94 -11.84
C LYS A 151 18.27 4.51 -11.41
N LYS A 152 19.05 3.78 -12.23
CA LYS A 152 19.51 2.40 -11.95
C LYS A 152 19.94 2.13 -10.50
N ARG A 153 20.74 3.03 -9.91
CA ARG A 153 21.20 2.93 -8.51
C ARG A 153 20.08 2.92 -7.45
N HIS A 154 18.86 3.30 -7.81
CA HIS A 154 17.68 3.34 -6.95
C HIS A 154 16.70 2.19 -7.23
N HIS A 155 16.93 1.32 -8.22
CA HIS A 155 15.98 0.25 -8.56
C HIS A 155 15.68 -0.68 -7.37
N LYS A 156 16.65 -0.86 -6.45
CA LYS A 156 16.45 -1.57 -5.17
C LYS A 156 15.39 -0.97 -4.23
N ARG A 157 14.83 0.20 -4.56
CA ARG A 157 13.73 0.84 -3.84
C ARG A 157 12.37 0.58 -4.49
N ARG A 158 12.31 -0.07 -5.65
CA ARG A 158 11.03 -0.41 -6.29
C ARG A 158 10.21 -1.31 -5.37
N LEU A 159 8.91 -1.07 -5.30
CA LEU A 159 8.02 -1.90 -4.49
C LEU A 159 7.92 -3.30 -5.11
N VAL A 160 7.69 -3.39 -6.42
CA VAL A 160 7.50 -4.65 -7.14
C VAL A 160 8.86 -5.25 -7.51
N GLN A 161 9.50 -5.88 -6.53
CA GLN A 161 10.70 -6.70 -6.67
C GLN A 161 10.71 -7.78 -5.59
N ARG A 162 11.45 -8.87 -5.81
CA ARG A 162 11.69 -9.84 -4.73
C ARG A 162 12.61 -9.24 -3.65
N PRO A 163 12.37 -9.51 -2.35
CA PRO A 163 11.39 -10.46 -1.80
C PRO A 163 9.98 -9.87 -1.53
N HIS A 164 9.71 -8.60 -1.89
CA HIS A 164 8.42 -7.98 -1.58
C HIS A 164 7.25 -8.65 -2.32
N THR A 165 7.45 -9.07 -3.57
CA THR A 165 6.42 -9.79 -4.33
C THR A 165 6.10 -11.15 -3.70
N ASP A 166 7.09 -11.86 -3.13
CA ASP A 166 6.87 -13.10 -2.38
C ASP A 166 5.98 -12.83 -1.15
N LEU A 167 6.23 -11.73 -0.43
CA LEU A 167 5.40 -11.32 0.71
C LEU A 167 3.97 -11.02 0.26
N ILE A 168 3.77 -10.25 -0.82
CA ILE A 168 2.44 -9.93 -1.36
C ILE A 168 1.71 -11.22 -1.78
N ALA A 169 2.39 -12.11 -2.51
CA ALA A 169 1.84 -13.40 -2.92
C ALA A 169 1.47 -14.27 -1.71
N LYS A 170 2.23 -14.22 -0.62
CA LYS A 170 1.91 -14.92 0.64
C LYS A 170 0.63 -14.40 1.30
N LYS A 171 0.34 -13.10 1.18
CA LYS A 171 -0.88 -12.49 1.76
C LYS A 171 -2.14 -12.70 0.93
N LEU A 172 -1.98 -12.89 -0.38
CA LEU A 172 -3.11 -13.20 -1.26
C LEU A 172 -3.74 -14.55 -0.88
N ALA A 173 -5.07 -14.56 -0.79
CA ALA A 173 -5.90 -15.76 -0.74
C ALA A 173 -5.81 -16.54 -2.07
N PRO A 174 -6.10 -17.86 -2.06
CA PRO A 174 -6.30 -18.62 -3.29
C PRO A 174 -7.20 -17.88 -4.29
N SER A 175 -6.81 -17.89 -5.57
CA SER A 175 -7.51 -17.16 -6.66
C SER A 175 -7.57 -15.64 -6.49
N GLY A 176 -6.88 -15.06 -5.49
CA GLY A 176 -6.76 -13.62 -5.31
C GLY A 176 -5.92 -12.98 -6.43
N TYR A 177 -5.99 -11.66 -6.57
CA TYR A 177 -5.33 -10.96 -7.68
C TYR A 177 -4.37 -9.85 -7.24
N LEU A 178 -3.36 -9.58 -8.06
CA LEU A 178 -2.53 -8.38 -7.97
C LEU A 178 -2.72 -7.57 -9.25
N TYR A 179 -3.14 -6.32 -9.10
CA TYR A 179 -3.31 -5.39 -10.19
C TYR A 179 -2.40 -4.18 -10.01
N PHE A 180 -1.45 -4.04 -10.92
CA PHE A 180 -0.38 -3.06 -10.90
C PHE A 180 -0.49 -2.14 -12.10
N VAL A 181 -0.31 -0.84 -11.88
CA VAL A 181 -0.40 0.18 -12.92
C VAL A 181 0.77 1.17 -12.78
N THR A 182 1.41 1.52 -13.90
CA THR A 182 2.51 2.49 -13.93
C THR A 182 2.50 3.28 -15.25
N ASP A 183 2.99 4.51 -15.22
CA ASP A 183 3.25 5.36 -16.39
C ASP A 183 4.73 5.29 -16.83
N TRP A 184 5.51 4.39 -16.23
CA TRP A 184 6.94 4.22 -16.49
C TRP A 184 7.23 2.83 -17.08
N TYR A 185 7.44 2.79 -18.39
CA TYR A 185 7.56 1.53 -19.15
C TYR A 185 8.68 0.62 -18.65
N GLU A 186 9.89 1.11 -18.36
CA GLU A 186 10.96 0.22 -17.83
C GLU A 186 10.69 -0.27 -16.40
N TYR A 187 9.71 0.31 -15.70
CA TYR A 187 9.23 -0.25 -14.45
C TYR A 187 8.14 -1.29 -14.72
N ALA A 188 7.28 -1.09 -15.73
CA ALA A 188 6.33 -2.10 -16.16
C ALA A 188 7.03 -3.40 -16.59
N GLU A 189 8.07 -3.31 -17.43
CA GLU A 189 8.85 -4.48 -17.85
C GLU A 189 9.54 -5.17 -16.68
N PHE A 190 10.12 -4.38 -15.77
CA PHE A 190 10.75 -4.91 -14.56
C PHE A 190 9.73 -5.59 -13.65
N ALA A 191 8.57 -4.97 -13.42
CA ALA A 191 7.49 -5.53 -12.62
C ALA A 191 6.94 -6.81 -13.24
N LEU A 192 6.75 -6.86 -14.56
CA LEU A 192 6.34 -8.05 -15.30
C LEU A 192 7.30 -9.22 -15.05
N SER A 193 8.61 -9.00 -15.20
CA SER A 193 9.61 -10.01 -14.88
C SER A 193 9.56 -10.45 -13.42
N GLN A 194 9.54 -9.51 -12.46
CA GLN A 194 9.54 -9.85 -11.04
C GLN A 194 8.30 -10.63 -10.61
N LEU A 195 7.12 -10.27 -11.12
CA LEU A 195 5.87 -10.96 -10.84
C LEU A 195 5.80 -12.33 -11.51
N THR A 196 6.35 -12.46 -12.73
CA THR A 196 6.46 -13.76 -13.42
C THR A 196 7.38 -14.72 -12.67
N ASP A 197 8.46 -14.20 -12.06
CA ASP A 197 9.40 -14.99 -11.26
C ASP A 197 8.91 -15.23 -9.81
N THR A 198 7.75 -14.69 -9.43
CA THR A 198 7.19 -14.85 -8.08
C THR A 198 6.39 -16.16 -8.01
N PRO A 199 6.73 -17.10 -7.11
CA PRO A 199 6.02 -18.36 -6.99
C PRO A 199 4.52 -18.19 -6.73
N CYS A 200 3.73 -19.10 -7.30
CA CYS A 200 2.27 -19.15 -7.16
C CYS A 200 1.50 -17.96 -7.76
N LEU A 201 2.16 -17.09 -8.55
CA LEU A 201 1.50 -16.08 -9.35
C LEU A 201 1.60 -16.46 -10.83
N HIS A 202 0.52 -16.24 -11.57
CA HIS A 202 0.52 -16.33 -13.02
C HIS A 202 -0.11 -15.08 -13.63
N ASN A 203 0.44 -14.65 -14.77
CA ASN A 203 -0.12 -13.51 -15.49
C ASN A 203 -1.45 -13.93 -16.14
N LYS A 204 -2.49 -13.11 -15.95
CA LYS A 204 -3.79 -13.31 -16.59
C LYS A 204 -3.73 -13.04 -18.10
N TYR A 205 -2.76 -12.23 -18.53
CA TYR A 205 -2.56 -11.81 -19.92
C TYR A 205 -1.23 -12.35 -20.46
N GLU A 206 -1.07 -12.42 -21.79
CA GLU A 206 0.19 -12.85 -22.41
C GLU A 206 1.36 -11.88 -22.12
N SER A 207 1.05 -10.61 -21.90
CA SER A 207 2.02 -9.55 -21.61
C SER A 207 1.39 -8.54 -20.66
N PHE A 208 1.20 -7.30 -21.09
CA PHE A 208 0.49 -6.27 -20.33
C PHE A 208 -1.02 -6.49 -20.37
N ALA A 209 -1.68 -6.13 -19.27
CA ALA A 209 -3.12 -6.21 -19.16
C ALA A 209 -3.80 -5.08 -19.96
N GLU A 210 -5.00 -5.37 -20.46
CA GLU A 210 -5.92 -4.32 -20.91
C GLU A 210 -6.43 -3.48 -19.74
N SER A 211 -6.81 -2.24 -20.01
CA SER A 211 -7.37 -1.36 -18.99
C SER A 211 -8.64 -1.92 -18.37
N GLN A 212 -8.65 -1.99 -17.04
CA GLN A 212 -9.80 -2.52 -16.30
C GLN A 212 -10.88 -1.44 -16.13
N SER A 213 -12.08 -1.68 -16.65
CA SER A 213 -13.20 -0.71 -16.63
C SER A 213 -13.62 -0.26 -15.23
N TRP A 214 -13.35 -1.06 -14.20
CA TRP A 214 -13.64 -0.74 -12.81
C TRP A 214 -12.64 0.23 -12.17
N ARG A 215 -11.42 0.35 -12.72
CA ARG A 215 -10.42 1.31 -12.25
C ARG A 215 -10.73 2.69 -12.84
N PRO A 216 -11.03 3.71 -12.02
CA PRO A 216 -11.31 5.04 -12.54
C PRO A 216 -10.04 5.68 -13.12
N GLU A 217 -10.20 6.42 -14.22
CA GLU A 217 -9.14 7.27 -14.74
C GLU A 217 -8.88 8.45 -13.80
N THR A 218 -7.65 8.54 -13.33
CA THR A 218 -7.19 9.61 -12.46
C THR A 218 -6.98 10.90 -13.25
N LYS A 219 -6.95 12.04 -12.54
CA LYS A 219 -6.54 13.33 -13.15
C LYS A 219 -5.07 13.31 -13.62
N PHE A 220 -4.23 12.44 -13.05
CA PHE A 220 -2.83 12.28 -13.45
C PHE A 220 -2.73 11.63 -14.84
N GLU A 221 -3.52 10.59 -15.09
CA GLU A 221 -3.59 9.91 -16.39
C GLU A 221 -4.09 10.84 -17.51
N ARG A 222 -5.13 11.62 -17.23
CA ARG A 222 -5.60 12.68 -18.15
C ARG A 222 -4.56 13.74 -18.47
N ARG A 223 -3.55 13.94 -17.60
CA ARG A 223 -2.44 14.87 -17.84
C ARG A 223 -1.27 14.18 -18.55
N GLY A 224 -0.99 12.92 -18.25
CA GLY A 224 0.03 12.09 -18.92
C GLY A 224 -0.29 11.80 -20.39
N LEU A 225 -1.58 11.73 -20.76
CA LEU A 225 -2.02 11.70 -22.16
C LEU A 225 -1.59 12.94 -22.96
N ASN A 226 -1.34 14.07 -22.30
CA ASN A 226 -0.79 15.27 -22.96
C ASN A 226 0.75 15.24 -23.07
N GLU A 227 1.41 14.24 -22.47
CA GLU A 227 2.87 14.07 -22.44
C GLU A 227 3.33 12.75 -23.10
N ASP A 228 2.46 12.08 -23.87
CA ASP A 228 2.71 10.81 -24.58
C ASP A 228 3.31 9.67 -23.72
N ARG A 229 2.98 9.63 -22.42
CA ARG A 229 3.39 8.51 -21.55
C ARG A 229 2.31 7.44 -21.52
N PRO A 230 2.52 6.27 -22.17
CA PRO A 230 1.55 5.21 -22.13
C PRO A 230 1.44 4.64 -20.71
N ILE A 231 0.20 4.48 -20.24
CA ILE A 231 -0.09 3.76 -19.00
C ILE A 231 0.01 2.27 -19.30
N THR A 232 0.75 1.55 -18.48
CA THR A 232 0.94 0.12 -18.61
C THR A 232 0.40 -0.58 -17.36
N GLU A 233 -0.32 -1.67 -17.60
CA GLU A 233 -1.03 -2.40 -16.55
C GLU A 233 -0.61 -3.87 -16.53
N LEU A 234 -0.64 -4.47 -15.34
CA LEU A 234 -0.34 -5.87 -15.11
C LEU A 234 -1.42 -6.47 -14.21
N TYR A 235 -1.87 -7.67 -14.54
CA TYR A 235 -2.89 -8.38 -13.78
C TYR A 235 -2.43 -9.81 -13.55
N PHE A 236 -2.07 -10.12 -12.30
CA PHE A 236 -1.64 -11.45 -11.89
C PHE A 236 -2.69 -12.09 -11.00
N LEU A 237 -2.82 -13.40 -11.11
CA LEU A 237 -3.68 -14.22 -10.28
C LEU A 237 -2.81 -15.13 -9.42
N LYS A 238 -3.24 -15.37 -8.19
CA LYS A 238 -2.66 -16.39 -7.34
C LYS A 238 -3.29 -17.74 -7.66
N ASP A 239 -2.46 -18.77 -7.69
CA ASP A 239 -2.90 -20.16 -7.84
C ASP A 239 -3.87 -20.57 -6.72
N GLU A 240 -4.61 -21.66 -6.95
CA GLU A 240 -5.52 -22.26 -5.96
C GLU A 240 -4.78 -22.89 -4.76
#